data_AF-A0A9E3VLF1-F1
#
_entry.id   AF-A0A9E3VLF1-F1
#
_cell.length_a   1.000
_cell.length_b   1.000
_cell.length_c   1.000
_cell.angle_alpha   90.00
_cell.angle_beta   90.00
_cell.angle_gamma   90.00
#
_symmetry.space_group_name_H-M   'P 1'
#
loop_
_entity.id
_entity.type
_entity.pdbx_description
1 polymer ?
#
loop_
_entity_poly.entity_id
_entity_poly.type
_entity_poly.pdbx_seq_one_letter_code
_entity_poly.pdbx_strand_id
1 'polypeptide(L)'
;MNHDLQISHLSVITDALPVLAGAWFYRNISKPLVPVYYFYFFVALQDYFSVLLSLFHIYNVWLMNFYQFIETLFYLIIFHRQLFKEQHRNILIVLGSSISVFWLYTTIFVYDLNEPNSLMRAVTCLLVVFYSGRVLMKLSRDVSVFLFENPFFWIASGCLIYFSVTLLVYSVFPIIVGNYYANPIFRPVWAVHSITNIFCNLLFAITFLCPNKTLRFQQIRSYSFSLSH
;
A
#
# COMPACT_ATOMS: atom_id res chain seq x y z
N MET A 1 11.52 -7.88 26.76
CA MET A 1 11.39 -6.48 26.30
C MET A 1 12.16 -6.20 25.02
N ASN A 2 13.34 -6.82 24.81
CA ASN A 2 14.15 -6.55 23.61
C ASN A 2 13.61 -7.16 22.29
N HIS A 3 12.92 -8.30 22.33
CA HIS A 3 12.50 -8.99 21.09
C HIS A 3 11.43 -8.23 20.28
N ASP A 4 10.42 -7.65 20.93
CA ASP A 4 9.36 -6.90 20.22
C ASP A 4 9.93 -5.66 19.51
N LEU A 5 10.85 -4.97 20.19
CA LEU A 5 11.55 -3.81 19.64
C LEU A 5 12.42 -4.20 18.43
N GLN A 6 13.11 -5.35 18.51
CA GLN A 6 13.90 -5.89 17.39
C GLN A 6 13.03 -6.18 16.16
N ILE A 7 11.85 -6.77 16.34
CA ILE A 7 10.94 -7.07 15.22
C ILE A 7 10.42 -5.77 14.58
N SER A 8 10.07 -4.77 15.39
CA SER A 8 9.63 -3.47 14.87
C SER A 8 10.73 -2.77 14.05
N HIS A 9 11.97 -2.77 14.52
CA HIS A 9 13.09 -2.20 13.77
C HIS A 9 13.39 -2.99 12.50
N LEU A 10 13.32 -4.32 12.56
CA LEU A 10 13.47 -5.17 11.40
C LEU A 10 12.42 -4.83 10.34
N SER A 11 11.16 -4.61 10.75
CA SER A 11 10.10 -4.19 9.85
C SER A 11 10.47 -2.91 9.10
N VAL A 12 10.95 -1.88 9.78
CA VAL A 12 11.34 -0.61 9.13
C VAL A 12 12.53 -0.81 8.17
N ILE A 13 13.49 -1.65 8.54
CA ILE A 13 14.63 -1.96 7.66
C ILE A 13 14.18 -2.66 6.38
N THR A 14 13.12 -3.48 6.45
CA THR A 14 12.61 -4.18 5.26
C THR A 14 11.95 -3.28 4.23
N ASP A 15 11.56 -2.06 4.57
CA ASP A 15 11.02 -1.08 3.61
C ASP A 15 12.07 -0.70 2.54
N ALA A 16 13.37 -0.87 2.85
CA ALA A 16 14.45 -0.69 1.88
C ALA A 16 14.47 -1.78 0.80
N LEU A 17 13.92 -2.97 1.05
CA LEU A 17 13.97 -4.09 0.09
C LEU A 17 13.31 -3.78 -1.25
N PRO A 18 12.04 -3.31 -1.33
CA PRO A 18 11.44 -2.92 -2.60
C PRO A 18 12.18 -1.77 -3.29
N VAL A 19 12.75 -0.84 -2.52
CA VAL A 19 13.54 0.28 -3.06
C VAL A 19 14.84 -0.23 -3.69
N LEU A 20 15.60 -1.07 -2.99
CA LEU A 20 16.86 -1.63 -3.49
C LEU A 20 16.62 -2.54 -4.71
N ALA A 21 15.57 -3.38 -4.66
CA ALA A 21 15.18 -4.21 -5.80
C ALA A 21 14.81 -3.34 -7.01
N GLY A 22 14.00 -2.30 -6.81
CA GLY A 22 13.62 -1.36 -7.85
C GLY A 22 14.82 -0.57 -8.41
N ALA A 23 15.75 -0.13 -7.56
CA ALA A 23 16.95 0.59 -7.98
C ALA A 23 17.88 -0.30 -8.81
N TRP A 24 18.10 -1.55 -8.38
CA TRP A 24 18.94 -2.53 -9.08
C TRP A 24 18.39 -2.83 -10.48
N PHE A 25 17.07 -2.98 -10.60
CA PHE A 25 16.40 -3.32 -11.86
C PHE A 25 15.79 -2.10 -12.58
N TYR A 26 16.13 -0.87 -12.17
CA TYR A 26 15.43 0.35 -12.61
C TYR A 26 15.37 0.50 -14.14
N ARG A 27 16.46 0.18 -14.83
CA ARG A 27 16.54 0.22 -16.31
C ARG A 27 15.58 -0.75 -17.01
N ASN A 28 15.11 -1.77 -16.30
CA ASN A 28 14.22 -2.83 -16.80
C ASN A 28 12.78 -2.72 -16.24
N ILE A 29 12.47 -1.67 -15.48
CA ILE A 29 11.12 -1.44 -14.95
C ILE A 29 10.21 -1.00 -16.10
N SER A 30 9.05 -1.65 -16.22
CA SER A 30 8.01 -1.28 -17.17
C SER A 30 7.40 0.06 -16.78
N LYS A 31 7.00 0.85 -17.80
CA LYS A 31 6.43 2.19 -17.59
C LYS A 31 5.30 2.24 -16.54
N PRO A 32 4.37 1.26 -16.45
CA PRO A 32 3.32 1.26 -15.43
C PRO A 32 3.83 1.11 -13.99
N LEU A 33 5.01 0.52 -13.79
CA LEU A 33 5.61 0.29 -12.47
C LEU A 33 6.53 1.41 -12.00
N VAL A 34 6.92 2.34 -12.88
CA VAL A 34 7.75 3.48 -12.49
C VAL A 34 7.10 4.32 -11.37
N PRO A 35 5.80 4.68 -11.43
CA PRO A 35 5.14 5.35 -10.31
C PRO A 35 5.13 4.52 -9.03
N VAL A 36 5.04 3.20 -9.13
CA VAL A 36 5.06 2.27 -7.99
C VAL A 36 6.41 2.27 -7.30
N TYR A 37 7.50 2.27 -8.07
CA TYR A 37 8.85 2.40 -7.53
C TYR A 37 9.04 3.69 -6.73
N TYR A 38 8.66 4.84 -7.30
CA TYR A 38 8.77 6.12 -6.60
C TYR A 38 7.88 6.21 -5.37
N PHE A 39 6.71 5.57 -5.40
CA PHE A 39 5.85 5.48 -4.23
C PHE A 39 6.53 4.68 -3.11
N TYR A 40 7.11 3.51 -3.37
CA TYR A 40 7.82 2.76 -2.31
C TYR A 40 9.09 3.45 -1.83
N PHE A 41 9.77 4.20 -2.70
CA PHE A 41 10.85 5.09 -2.27
C PHE A 41 10.34 6.16 -1.29
N PHE A 42 9.18 6.76 -1.59
CA PHE A 42 8.53 7.73 -0.72
C PHE A 42 8.09 7.11 0.62
N VAL A 43 7.53 5.89 0.62
CA VAL A 43 7.16 5.14 1.83
C VAL A 43 8.38 4.94 2.72
N ALA A 44 9.46 4.38 2.18
CA ALA A 44 10.70 4.15 2.93
C ALA A 44 11.25 5.47 3.50
N LEU A 45 11.27 6.55 2.70
CA LEU A 45 11.71 7.86 3.17
C LEU A 45 10.87 8.38 4.33
N GLN A 46 9.54 8.23 4.26
CA GLN A 46 8.65 8.66 5.34
C GLN A 46 8.88 7.86 6.62
N ASP A 47 9.10 6.54 6.53
CA ASP A 47 9.37 5.72 7.72
C ASP A 47 10.71 6.06 8.36
N TYR A 48 11.78 6.23 7.57
CA TYR A 48 13.07 6.70 8.10
C TYR A 48 12.97 8.09 8.72
N PHE A 49 12.22 9.01 8.09
CA PHE A 49 12.00 10.35 8.63
C PHE A 49 11.19 10.30 9.94
N SER A 50 10.22 9.38 10.05
CA SER A 50 9.43 9.18 11.26
C SER A 50 10.28 8.65 12.41
N VAL A 51 11.19 7.71 12.15
CA VAL A 51 12.18 7.23 13.13
C VAL A 51 13.11 8.38 13.55
N LEU A 52 13.60 9.17 12.59
CA LEU A 52 14.46 10.31 12.89
C LEU A 52 13.78 11.33 13.81
N LEU A 53 12.55 11.72 13.52
CA LEU A 53 11.77 12.61 14.39
C LEU A 53 11.55 12.02 15.78
N SER A 54 11.29 10.70 15.86
CA SER A 54 11.15 10.00 17.14
C SER A 54 12.44 10.03 17.98
N LEU A 55 13.63 9.98 17.36
CA LEU A 55 14.91 10.11 18.05
C LEU A 55 15.11 11.51 18.65
N PHE A 56 14.52 12.54 18.04
CA PHE A 56 14.51 13.91 18.56
C PHE A 56 13.33 14.22 19.49
N HIS A 57 12.54 13.21 19.87
CA HIS A 57 11.32 13.36 20.67
C HIS A 57 10.29 14.32 20.05
N ILE A 58 10.25 14.42 18.72
CA ILE A 58 9.27 15.23 17.99
C ILE A 58 8.10 14.32 17.60
N TYR A 59 6.88 14.74 17.97
CA TYR A 59 5.65 14.06 17.56
C TYR A 59 5.54 14.03 16.02
N ASN A 60 5.37 12.84 15.46
CA ASN A 60 5.37 12.56 14.02
C ASN A 60 4.01 12.07 13.50
N VAL A 61 2.95 12.16 14.31
CA VAL A 61 1.61 11.66 13.96
C VAL A 61 1.02 12.43 12.77
N TRP A 62 1.27 13.73 12.68
CA TRP A 62 0.85 14.56 11.54
C TRP A 62 1.41 14.06 10.20
N LEU A 63 2.67 13.58 10.21
CA LEU A 63 3.33 13.02 9.03
C LEU A 63 2.65 11.71 8.60
N MET A 64 2.28 10.87 9.57
CA MET A 64 1.55 9.63 9.32
C MET A 64 0.15 9.91 8.72
N ASN A 65 -0.57 10.91 9.24
CA ASN A 65 -1.88 11.32 8.71
C ASN A 65 -1.80 11.81 7.26
N PHE A 66 -0.74 12.56 6.92
CA PHE A 66 -0.51 13.02 5.56
C PHE A 66 -0.06 11.90 4.61
N TYR A 67 0.85 11.04 5.06
CA TYR A 67 1.26 9.84 4.34
C TYR A 67 0.06 8.97 3.97
N GLN A 68 -0.83 8.72 4.93
CA GLN A 68 -2.01 7.89 4.73
C GLN A 68 -2.96 8.44 3.66
N PHE A 69 -3.09 9.76 3.55
CA PHE A 69 -3.85 10.39 2.48
C PHE A 69 -3.22 10.12 1.10
N ILE A 70 -1.90 10.32 0.98
CA ILE A 70 -1.15 10.04 -0.24
C ILE A 70 -1.25 8.55 -0.62
N GLU A 71 -1.07 7.65 0.34
CA GLU A 71 -1.20 6.20 0.19
C GLU A 71 -2.57 5.82 -0.36
N THR A 72 -3.64 6.40 0.19
CA THR A 72 -5.01 6.12 -0.24
C THR A 72 -5.24 6.53 -1.70
N LEU A 73 -4.82 7.75 -2.06
CA LEU A 73 -4.96 8.24 -3.43
C LEU A 73 -4.10 7.43 -4.40
N PHE A 74 -2.88 7.07 -4.01
CA PHE A 74 -1.97 6.28 -4.81
C PHE A 74 -2.59 4.92 -5.18
N TYR A 75 -3.03 4.14 -4.18
CA TYR A 75 -3.62 2.83 -4.44
C TYR A 75 -4.94 2.93 -5.20
N LEU A 76 -5.77 3.93 -4.92
CA LEU A 76 -6.98 4.19 -5.70
C LEU A 76 -6.63 4.39 -7.18
N ILE A 77 -5.67 5.26 -7.50
CA ILE A 77 -5.28 5.54 -8.89
C ILE A 77 -4.70 4.30 -9.57
N ILE A 78 -3.76 3.61 -8.92
CA ILE A 78 -3.06 2.46 -9.49
C ILE A 78 -4.02 1.29 -9.74
N PHE A 79 -4.83 0.92 -8.76
CA PHE A 79 -5.76 -0.20 -8.94
C PHE A 79 -6.95 0.15 -9.82
N HIS A 80 -7.43 1.39 -9.82
CA HIS A 80 -8.48 1.81 -10.75
C HIS A 80 -8.01 1.71 -12.20
N ARG A 81 -6.78 2.16 -12.50
CA ARG A 81 -6.17 2.00 -13.83
C ARG A 81 -6.01 0.53 -14.23
N GLN A 82 -5.70 -0.34 -13.26
CA GLN A 82 -5.55 -1.77 -13.54
C GLN A 82 -6.89 -2.47 -13.78
N LEU A 83 -7.98 -2.00 -13.18
CA LEU A 83 -9.30 -2.60 -13.32
C LEU A 83 -10.05 -2.06 -14.54
N PHE A 84 -10.07 -0.75 -14.71
CA PHE A 84 -10.96 -0.04 -15.63
C PHE A 84 -10.20 0.63 -16.77
N LYS A 85 -10.86 0.75 -17.93
CA LYS A 85 -10.35 1.53 -19.05
C LYS A 85 -10.45 3.03 -18.75
N GLU A 86 -9.74 3.85 -19.53
CA GLU A 86 -9.75 5.33 -19.45
C GLU A 86 -11.15 5.96 -19.46
N GLN A 87 -12.15 5.28 -20.03
CA GLN A 87 -13.56 5.72 -20.03
C GLN A 87 -14.14 5.92 -18.62
N HIS A 88 -13.58 5.27 -17.59
CA HIS A 88 -14.04 5.40 -16.20
C HIS A 88 -13.25 6.43 -15.38
N ARG A 89 -12.58 7.40 -16.04
CA ARG A 89 -11.82 8.46 -15.36
C ARG A 89 -12.70 9.31 -14.43
N ASN A 90 -13.96 9.56 -14.79
CA ASN A 90 -14.87 10.36 -13.96
C ASN A 90 -15.13 9.70 -12.60
N ILE A 91 -15.23 8.37 -12.55
CA ILE A 91 -15.41 7.64 -11.28
C ILE A 91 -14.20 7.85 -10.38
N LEU A 92 -12.98 7.77 -10.94
CA LEU A 92 -11.75 8.01 -10.21
C LEU A 92 -11.67 9.44 -9.65
N ILE A 93 -12.08 10.43 -10.44
CA ILE A 93 -12.11 11.84 -10.00
C ILE A 93 -13.11 12.02 -8.87
N VAL A 94 -14.34 11.53 -9.02
CA VAL A 94 -15.37 11.64 -7.97
C VAL A 94 -14.90 10.95 -6.69
N LEU A 95 -14.44 9.70 -6.77
CA LEU A 95 -13.94 8.97 -5.59
C LEU A 95 -12.74 9.66 -4.94
N GLY A 96 -11.76 10.10 -5.73
CA GLY A 96 -10.58 10.80 -5.24
C GLY A 96 -10.94 12.13 -4.56
N SER A 97 -11.86 12.90 -5.14
CA SER A 97 -12.37 14.13 -4.55
C SER A 97 -13.14 13.86 -3.26
N SER A 98 -14.03 12.85 -3.23
CA SER A 98 -14.78 12.47 -2.03
C SER A 98 -13.84 12.05 -0.89
N ILE A 99 -12.81 11.24 -1.18
CA ILE A 99 -11.80 10.83 -0.19
C ILE A 99 -11.00 12.02 0.31
N SER A 100 -10.65 12.96 -0.56
CA SER A 100 -9.91 14.18 -0.16
C SER A 100 -10.73 15.07 0.76
N VAL A 101 -12.01 15.29 0.44
CA VAL A 101 -12.94 16.03 1.30
C VAL A 101 -13.13 15.30 2.63
N PHE A 102 -13.28 13.98 2.60
CA PHE A 102 -13.44 13.17 3.82
C PHE A 102 -12.20 13.21 4.71
N TRP A 103 -11.00 13.10 4.13
CA TRP A 103 -9.74 13.23 4.87
C TRP A 103 -9.60 14.62 5.50
N LEU A 104 -9.89 15.69 4.76
CA LEU A 104 -9.87 17.06 5.29
C LEU A 104 -10.87 17.22 6.43
N TYR A 105 -12.10 16.75 6.25
CA TYR A 105 -13.14 16.83 7.27
C TYR A 105 -12.71 16.11 8.56
N THR A 106 -12.27 14.85 8.43
CA THR A 106 -11.88 14.04 9.59
C THR A 106 -10.64 14.57 10.29
N THR A 107 -9.65 15.08 9.55
CA THR A 107 -8.37 15.54 10.11
C THR A 107 -8.44 16.95 10.72
N ILE A 108 -9.42 17.77 10.34
CA ILE A 108 -9.57 19.14 10.85
C ILE A 108 -10.67 19.24 11.90
N PHE A 109 -11.77 18.50 11.74
CA PHE A 109 -12.97 18.67 12.59
C PHE A 109 -13.25 17.49 13.51
N VAL A 110 -12.67 16.31 13.28
CA VAL A 110 -12.96 15.10 14.09
C VAL A 110 -11.76 14.71 14.96
N TYR A 111 -10.56 14.71 14.38
CA TYR A 111 -9.31 14.40 15.05
C TYR A 111 -8.39 15.61 15.03
N ASP A 112 -7.49 15.72 16.00
CA ASP A 112 -6.38 16.67 15.95
C ASP A 112 -5.29 16.21 14.98
N LEU A 113 -4.52 17.16 14.42
CA LEU A 113 -3.39 16.84 13.53
C LEU A 113 -2.35 15.91 14.18
N ASN A 114 -2.26 15.92 15.51
CA ASN A 114 -1.34 15.10 16.29
C ASN A 114 -1.97 13.79 16.79
N GLU A 115 -3.21 13.50 16.41
CA GLU A 115 -3.89 12.25 16.72
C GLU A 115 -3.99 11.35 15.49
N PRO A 116 -3.84 10.03 15.62
CA PRO A 116 -4.03 9.12 14.49
C PRO A 116 -5.45 9.18 13.95
N ASN A 117 -5.60 9.47 12.65
CA ASN A 117 -6.91 9.46 12.00
C ASN A 117 -7.37 8.02 11.68
N SER A 118 -7.83 7.33 12.74
CA SER A 118 -8.28 5.93 12.69
C SER A 118 -9.46 5.70 11.76
N LEU A 119 -10.36 6.69 11.63
CA LEU A 119 -11.52 6.59 10.72
C LEU A 119 -11.09 6.58 9.26
N MET A 120 -10.21 7.52 8.87
CA MET A 120 -9.61 7.49 7.53
C MET A 120 -8.86 6.17 7.32
N ARG A 121 -8.18 5.64 8.36
CA ARG A 121 -7.36 4.42 8.21
C ARG A 121 -8.23 3.22 7.89
N ALA A 122 -9.39 3.12 8.55
CA ALA A 122 -10.41 2.12 8.23
C ALA A 122 -10.86 2.22 6.77
N VAL A 123 -11.19 3.42 6.30
CA VAL A 123 -11.63 3.67 4.92
C VAL A 123 -10.54 3.28 3.91
N THR A 124 -9.29 3.69 4.15
CA THR A 124 -8.14 3.30 3.32
C THR A 124 -8.03 1.77 3.24
N CYS A 125 -8.07 1.08 4.38
CA CYS A 125 -7.92 -0.37 4.40
C CYS A 125 -9.06 -1.07 3.63
N LEU A 126 -10.31 -0.67 3.86
CA LEU A 126 -11.47 -1.24 3.15
C LEU A 126 -11.37 -1.03 1.64
N LEU A 127 -11.01 0.18 1.22
CA LEU A 127 -10.84 0.51 -0.20
C LEU A 127 -9.73 -0.34 -0.83
N VAL A 128 -8.56 -0.39 -0.20
CA VAL A 128 -7.41 -1.12 -0.72
C VAL A 128 -7.66 -2.63 -0.74
N VAL A 129 -8.31 -3.19 0.27
CA VAL A 129 -8.73 -4.60 0.31
C VAL A 129 -9.72 -4.89 -0.82
N PHE A 130 -10.72 -4.04 -1.02
CA PHE A 130 -11.68 -4.21 -2.11
C PHE A 130 -11.02 -4.16 -3.49
N TYR A 131 -10.22 -3.13 -3.76
CA TYR A 131 -9.54 -2.97 -5.06
C TYR A 131 -8.51 -4.07 -5.32
N SER A 132 -7.71 -4.45 -4.32
CA SER A 132 -6.73 -5.53 -4.46
C SER A 132 -7.40 -6.87 -4.74
N GLY A 133 -8.48 -7.21 -4.02
CA GLY A 133 -9.28 -8.40 -4.30
C GLY A 133 -9.87 -8.42 -5.71
N ARG A 134 -10.39 -7.27 -6.19
CA ARG A 134 -10.88 -7.13 -7.57
C ARG A 134 -9.76 -7.34 -8.59
N VAL A 135 -8.57 -6.81 -8.35
CA VAL A 135 -7.40 -6.97 -9.24
C VAL A 135 -6.98 -8.44 -9.28
N LEU A 136 -6.88 -9.10 -8.14
CA LEU A 136 -6.54 -10.53 -8.06
C LEU A 136 -7.58 -11.38 -8.81
N MET A 137 -8.87 -11.16 -8.60
CA MET A 137 -9.93 -11.86 -9.34
C MET A 137 -9.85 -11.64 -10.85
N LYS A 138 -9.50 -10.42 -11.29
CA LYS A 138 -9.30 -10.12 -12.73
C LYS A 138 -8.10 -10.90 -13.28
N LEU A 139 -6.98 -10.89 -12.57
CA LEU A 139 -5.76 -11.59 -12.99
C LEU A 139 -5.95 -13.11 -13.01
N SER A 140 -6.67 -13.69 -12.04
CA SER A 140 -6.95 -15.13 -11.99
C SER A 140 -7.86 -15.63 -13.12
N ARG A 141 -8.64 -14.73 -13.74
CA ARG A 141 -9.51 -15.08 -14.89
C ARG A 141 -8.80 -14.96 -16.23
N ASP A 142 -7.65 -14.29 -16.28
CA ASP A 142 -6.87 -14.12 -17.49
C ASP A 142 -5.93 -15.32 -17.68
N VAL A 143 -6.38 -16.31 -18.46
CA VAL A 143 -5.60 -17.52 -18.77
C VAL A 143 -4.38 -17.24 -19.66
N SER A 144 -4.25 -16.03 -20.21
CA SER A 144 -3.15 -15.70 -21.14
C SER A 144 -1.85 -15.28 -20.43
N VAL A 145 -1.89 -15.05 -19.12
CA VAL A 145 -0.76 -14.56 -18.34
C VAL A 145 -0.50 -15.49 -17.17
N PHE A 146 0.75 -15.91 -16.99
CA PHE A 146 1.16 -16.60 -15.76
C PHE A 146 1.02 -15.63 -14.59
N LEU A 147 0.19 -16.02 -13.62
CA LEU A 147 -0.20 -15.18 -12.48
C LEU A 147 1.01 -14.61 -11.73
N PHE A 148 2.01 -15.45 -11.46
CA PHE A 148 3.25 -15.10 -10.74
C PHE A 148 4.23 -14.25 -11.56
N GLU A 149 4.04 -14.14 -12.88
CA GLU A 149 4.83 -13.23 -13.72
C GLU A 149 4.25 -11.82 -13.75
N ASN A 150 3.00 -11.63 -13.30
CA ASN A 150 2.37 -10.32 -13.29
C ASN A 150 2.79 -9.54 -12.04
N PRO A 151 3.48 -8.40 -12.16
CA PRO A 151 3.92 -7.61 -11.00
C PRO A 151 2.74 -7.11 -10.14
N PHE A 152 1.58 -6.83 -10.76
CA PHE A 152 0.40 -6.40 -10.01
C PHE A 152 -0.23 -7.52 -9.17
N PHE A 153 0.04 -8.79 -9.48
CA PHE A 153 -0.35 -9.90 -8.61
C PHE A 153 0.35 -9.79 -7.24
N TRP A 154 1.65 -9.53 -7.25
CA TRP A 154 2.45 -9.39 -6.03
C TRP A 154 2.05 -8.14 -5.23
N ILE A 155 1.88 -6.99 -5.90
CA ILE A 155 1.39 -5.76 -5.27
C ILE A 155 0.01 -5.99 -4.62
N ALA A 156 -0.95 -6.52 -5.38
CA ALA A 156 -2.31 -6.72 -4.88
C ALA A 156 -2.36 -7.76 -3.76
N SER A 157 -1.57 -8.84 -3.84
CA SER A 157 -1.49 -9.84 -2.77
C SER A 157 -0.91 -9.25 -1.49
N GLY A 158 0.17 -8.48 -1.58
CA GLY A 158 0.77 -7.80 -0.43
C GLY A 158 -0.22 -6.82 0.21
N CYS A 159 -0.84 -5.97 -0.62
CA CYS A 159 -1.86 -5.02 -0.15
C CYS A 159 -3.05 -5.73 0.51
N LEU A 160 -3.57 -6.80 -0.08
CA LEU A 160 -4.71 -7.52 0.47
C LEU A 160 -4.39 -8.05 1.87
N ILE A 161 -3.23 -8.68 2.04
CA ILE A 161 -2.82 -9.27 3.33
C ILE A 161 -2.55 -8.16 4.35
N TYR A 162 -1.71 -7.18 3.99
CA TYR A 162 -1.32 -6.10 4.89
C TYR A 162 -2.52 -5.28 5.35
N PHE A 163 -3.30 -4.71 4.41
CA PHE A 163 -4.41 -3.85 4.78
C PHE A 163 -5.56 -4.60 5.48
N SER A 164 -5.71 -5.92 5.28
CA SER A 164 -6.65 -6.71 6.08
C SER A 164 -6.21 -6.81 7.54
N VAL A 165 -4.93 -7.06 7.81
CA VAL A 165 -4.38 -7.08 9.17
C VAL A 165 -4.41 -5.68 9.78
N THR A 166 -4.01 -4.65 9.04
CA THR A 166 -4.04 -3.25 9.47
C THR A 166 -5.46 -2.79 9.84
N LEU A 167 -6.49 -3.20 9.10
CA LEU A 167 -7.89 -2.92 9.46
C LEU A 167 -8.25 -3.51 10.83
N LEU A 168 -7.86 -4.76 11.10
CA LEU A 168 -8.11 -5.39 12.40
C LEU A 168 -7.37 -4.67 13.53
N VAL A 169 -6.10 -4.34 13.31
CA VAL A 169 -5.22 -3.71 14.31
C VAL A 169 -5.67 -2.28 14.64
N TYR A 170 -5.96 -1.45 13.64
CA TYR A 170 -6.24 -0.03 13.84
C TYR A 170 -7.72 0.31 14.03
N SER A 171 -8.64 -0.55 13.58
CA SER A 171 -10.08 -0.26 13.65
C SER A 171 -10.83 -1.16 14.62
N VAL A 172 -10.58 -2.47 14.58
CA VAL A 172 -11.35 -3.43 15.38
C VAL A 172 -10.80 -3.56 16.79
N PHE A 173 -9.47 -3.71 16.93
CA PHE A 173 -8.86 -3.99 18.22
C PHE A 173 -9.01 -2.87 19.27
N PRO A 174 -8.87 -1.56 18.93
CA PRO A 174 -9.10 -0.49 19.91
C PRO A 174 -10.52 -0.48 20.48
N ILE A 175 -11.52 -0.84 19.66
CA ILE A 175 -12.92 -0.91 20.09
C ILE A 175 -13.14 -2.05 21.07
N ILE A 176 -12.54 -3.22 20.82
CA ILE A 176 -12.73 -4.42 21.65
C ILE A 176 -12.00 -4.28 22.99
N VAL A 177 -10.79 -3.72 22.97
CA VAL A 177 -9.87 -3.74 24.11
C VAL A 177 -9.95 -2.48 24.98
N GLY A 178 -10.48 -1.38 24.44
CA GLY A 178 -10.64 -0.11 25.14
C GLY A 178 -9.28 0.54 25.46
N ASN A 179 -8.65 0.14 26.55
CA ASN A 179 -7.40 0.69 27.05
C ASN A 179 -6.18 0.05 26.35
N TYR A 180 -6.04 0.39 25.06
CA TYR A 180 -5.17 -0.23 24.06
C TYR A 180 -3.73 -0.49 24.53
N TYR A 181 -3.10 0.47 25.20
CA TYR A 181 -1.69 0.36 25.60
C TYR A 181 -1.44 -0.45 26.89
N ALA A 182 -2.46 -0.62 27.73
CA ALA A 182 -2.35 -1.36 28.99
C ALA A 182 -2.67 -2.85 28.84
N ASN A 183 -3.22 -3.26 27.69
CA ASN A 183 -3.68 -4.63 27.50
C ASN A 183 -2.53 -5.57 27.11
N PRO A 184 -2.40 -6.76 27.74
CA PRO A 184 -1.34 -7.71 27.43
C PRO A 184 -1.38 -8.24 25.97
N ILE A 185 -2.53 -8.18 25.30
CA ILE A 185 -2.71 -8.64 23.91
C ILE A 185 -2.15 -7.62 22.90
N PHE A 186 -1.94 -6.37 23.31
CA PHE A 186 -1.43 -5.30 22.46
C PHE A 186 -0.10 -5.64 21.78
N ARG A 187 0.87 -6.19 22.54
CA ARG A 187 2.19 -6.52 22.01
C ARG A 187 2.15 -7.64 20.95
N PRO A 188 1.48 -8.79 21.20
CA PRO A 188 1.28 -9.81 20.17
C PRO A 188 0.64 -9.27 18.89
N VAL A 189 -0.37 -8.40 19.01
CA VAL A 189 -1.05 -7.82 17.85
C VAL A 189 -0.11 -6.96 17.02
N TRP A 190 0.74 -6.14 17.66
CA TRP A 190 1.77 -5.40 16.94
C TRP A 190 2.86 -6.28 16.33
N ALA A 191 3.23 -7.37 16.99
CA ALA A 191 4.17 -8.33 16.42
C ALA A 191 3.61 -8.95 15.13
N VAL A 192 2.33 -9.34 15.12
CA VAL A 192 1.64 -9.86 13.92
C VAL A 192 1.62 -8.81 12.81
N HIS A 193 1.30 -7.56 13.14
CA HIS A 193 1.35 -6.46 12.16
C HIS A 193 2.76 -6.29 11.57
N SER A 194 3.80 -6.25 12.40
CA SER A 194 5.20 -6.10 11.93
C SER A 194 5.66 -7.27 11.05
N ILE A 195 5.31 -8.51 11.43
CA ILE A 195 5.60 -9.69 10.60
C ILE A 195 4.86 -9.60 9.25
N THR A 196 3.60 -9.16 9.28
CA THR A 196 2.80 -8.96 8.07
C THR A 196 3.41 -7.89 7.17
N ASN A 197 3.92 -6.80 7.74
CA ASN A 197 4.59 -5.74 7.00
C ASN A 197 5.88 -6.24 6.34
N ILE A 198 6.72 -6.99 7.07
CA ILE A 198 7.92 -7.64 6.51
C ILE A 198 7.56 -8.52 5.31
N PHE A 199 6.52 -9.36 5.44
CA PHE A 199 6.05 -10.20 4.36
C PHE A 199 5.55 -9.37 3.16
N CYS A 200 4.82 -8.30 3.41
CA CYS A 200 4.36 -7.37 2.38
C CYS A 200 5.51 -6.74 1.61
N ASN A 201 6.54 -6.26 2.32
CA ASN A 201 7.75 -5.70 1.73
C ASN A 201 8.52 -6.70 0.85
N LEU A 202 8.54 -7.99 1.23
CA LEU A 202 9.10 -9.03 0.37
C LEU A 202 8.31 -9.19 -0.93
N LEU A 203 6.97 -9.18 -0.89
CA LEU A 203 6.13 -9.24 -2.09
C LEU A 203 6.33 -7.98 -2.97
N PHE A 204 6.46 -6.81 -2.36
CA PHE A 204 6.77 -5.58 -3.08
C PHE A 204 8.17 -5.61 -3.70
N ALA A 205 9.16 -6.23 -3.06
CA ALA A 205 10.47 -6.45 -3.67
C ALA A 205 10.38 -7.40 -4.87
N ILE A 206 9.65 -8.52 -4.74
CA ILE A 206 9.43 -9.49 -5.83
C ILE A 206 8.82 -8.82 -7.07
N THR A 207 7.93 -7.83 -6.86
CA THR A 207 7.32 -7.02 -7.94
C THR A 207 8.37 -6.45 -8.91
N PHE A 208 9.53 -6.01 -8.41
CA PHE A 208 10.61 -5.45 -9.23
C PHE A 208 11.63 -6.49 -9.70
N LEU A 209 11.72 -7.64 -9.02
CA LEU A 209 12.60 -8.75 -9.41
C LEU A 209 12.01 -9.59 -10.55
N CYS A 210 10.69 -9.66 -10.68
CA CYS A 210 10.04 -10.37 -11.78
C CYS A 210 10.35 -9.69 -13.12
N PRO A 211 10.98 -10.39 -14.08
CA PRO A 211 11.36 -9.80 -15.35
C PRO A 211 10.14 -9.37 -16.16
N ASN A 212 10.11 -8.10 -16.59
CA ASN A 212 9.07 -7.45 -17.39
C ASN A 212 8.92 -7.99 -18.83
N LYS A 213 9.06 -9.30 -19.06
CA LYS A 213 8.89 -9.89 -20.38
C LYS A 213 7.42 -9.76 -20.85
N THR A 214 6.45 -9.80 -19.93
CA THR A 214 5.03 -9.96 -20.25
C THR A 214 4.32 -8.68 -20.71
N LEU A 215 4.69 -7.49 -20.19
CA LEU A 215 4.05 -6.23 -20.59
C LEU A 215 4.40 -5.80 -22.02
N ARG A 216 5.60 -6.16 -22.50
CA ARG A 216 6.02 -5.86 -23.88
C ARG A 216 5.16 -6.63 -24.90
N PHE A 217 4.72 -7.84 -24.57
CA PHE A 217 3.86 -8.65 -25.46
C PHE A 217 2.39 -8.24 -25.41
N GLN A 218 1.85 -7.84 -24.25
CA GLN A 218 0.47 -7.34 -24.18
C GLN A 218 0.28 -6.03 -24.95
N GLN A 219 1.27 -5.14 -24.90
CA GLN A 219 1.22 -3.87 -25.61
C GLN A 219 1.29 -4.07 -27.15
N ILE A 220 2.04 -5.06 -27.63
CA ILE A 220 2.08 -5.41 -29.07
C ILE A 220 0.71 -5.96 -29.53
N ARG A 221 0.04 -6.79 -28.72
CA ARG A 221 -1.29 -7.34 -29.07
C ARG A 221 -2.41 -6.31 -29.12
N SER A 222 -2.37 -5.27 -28.28
CA SER A 222 -3.37 -4.21 -28.32
C SER A 222 -3.24 -3.33 -29.57
N TYR A 223 -2.03 -3.18 -30.13
CA TYR A 223 -1.83 -2.47 -31.40
C TYR A 223 -2.19 -3.32 -32.63
N SER A 224 -2.01 -4.64 -32.58
CA SER A 224 -2.38 -5.50 -33.71
C SER A 224 -3.90 -5.58 -33.94
N PHE A 225 -4.71 -5.44 -32.89
CA PHE A 225 -6.19 -5.46 -33.02
C PHE A 225 -6.81 -4.11 -33.42
N SER A 226 -6.09 -2.99 -33.26
CA SER A 226 -6.59 -1.68 -33.68
C SER A 226 -6.33 -1.37 -35.16
N LEU A 227 -5.56 -2.21 -35.86
CA LEU A 227 -5.21 -2.05 -37.28
C LEU A 227 -6.08 -2.91 -38.21
N SER A 228 -7.01 -3.70 -37.67
CA SER A 228 -7.86 -4.62 -38.42
C SER A 228 -9.31 -4.14 -38.57
N HIS A 229 -9.58 -2.83 -38.37
CA HIS A 229 -10.88 -2.21 -38.60
C HIS A 229 -10.74 -0.92 -39.39
#